data_AF-A0A853LVV3-F1
#
_entry.id   AF-A0A853LVV3-F1
#
_cell.length_a   1.000
_cell.length_b   1.000
_cell.length_c   1.000
_cell.angle_alpha   90.00
_cell.angle_beta   90.00
_cell.angle_gamma   90.00
#
_symmetry.space_group_name_H-M   'P 1'
#
loop_
_entity.id
_entity.type
_entity.pdbx_description
1 polymer ?
#
loop_
_entity_poly.entity_id
_entity_poly.type
_entity_poly.pdbx_seq_one_letter_code
_entity_poly.pdbx_strand_id
1 'polypeptide(L)' 'MGVNPPLLMTDSDLDALAEEFLDSHYLGATYADWSPDRRLDTFLRRRGLARVADNGDLSHTVLERIMAQSGRASLTRR' A
#
# COMPACT_ATOMS: atom_id res chain seq x y z
N MET A 1 -11.55 0.17 22.25
CA MET A 1 -10.20 0.74 22.45
C MET A 1 -9.70 1.19 21.08
N GLY A 2 -9.91 2.45 20.73
CA GLY A 2 -9.42 3.03 19.47
C GLY A 2 -7.98 3.47 19.67
N VAL A 3 -7.03 2.60 19.37
CA VAL A 3 -5.61 2.98 19.30
C VAL A 3 -5.39 3.71 17.97
N ASN A 4 -5.57 5.03 18.00
CA ASN A 4 -4.93 5.91 17.03
C ASN A 4 -3.80 6.63 17.77
N PRO A 5 -2.57 6.07 17.81
CA PRO A 5 -1.42 6.88 18.15
C PRO A 5 -1.00 7.72 16.93
N PRO A 6 -0.60 8.99 17.15
CA PRO A 6 -0.15 9.86 16.08
C PRO A 6 1.20 9.39 15.51
N LEU A 7 1.27 9.27 14.18
CA LEU A 7 2.44 9.60 13.35
C LEU A 7 3.66 8.67 13.29
N LEU A 8 3.60 7.44 13.80
CA LEU A 8 4.64 6.43 13.54
C LEU A 8 3.99 5.20 12.93
N MET A 9 3.83 5.19 11.60
CA MET A 9 3.52 3.95 10.88
C MET A 9 4.68 3.01 11.12
N THR A 10 4.44 1.96 11.88
CA THR A 10 5.43 0.91 12.14
C THR A 10 5.54 0.00 10.93
N ASP A 11 6.60 -0.81 10.89
CA ASP A 11 6.81 -1.83 9.87
C ASP A 11 5.55 -2.67 9.61
N SER A 12 4.87 -3.05 10.69
CA SER A 12 3.62 -3.81 10.68
C SER A 12 2.42 -3.03 10.14
N ASP A 13 2.36 -1.71 10.36
CA ASP A 13 1.30 -0.87 9.76
C ASP A 13 1.49 -0.78 8.25
N LEU A 14 2.74 -0.68 7.79
CA LEU A 14 3.08 -0.65 6.37
C LEU A 14 2.82 -2.00 5.69
N ASP A 15 3.10 -3.11 6.37
CA ASP A 15 2.75 -4.45 5.90
C ASP A 15 1.23 -4.64 5.83
N ALA A 16 0.48 -4.24 6.85
CA ALA A 16 -0.99 -4.31 6.83
C ALA A 16 -1.58 -3.45 5.70
N LEU A 17 -1.01 -2.26 5.46
CA LEU A 17 -1.37 -1.39 4.33
C LEU A 17 -1.10 -2.06 3.00
N ALA A 18 0.05 -2.74 2.87
CA ALA A 18 0.41 -3.48 1.68
C ALA A 18 -0.56 -4.65 1.45
N GLU A 19 -0.88 -5.43 2.48
CA GLU A 19 -1.84 -6.53 2.40
C GLU A 19 -3.24 -6.05 2.01
N GLU A 20 -3.76 -4.98 2.62
CA GLU A 20 -5.05 -4.40 2.24
C GLU A 20 -5.04 -3.81 0.84
N PHE A 21 -3.91 -3.27 0.37
CA PHE A 21 -3.77 -2.82 -1.01
C PHE A 21 -3.81 -3.98 -2.01
N LEU A 22 -3.20 -5.12 -1.64
CA LEU A 22 -3.20 -6.35 -2.44
C LEU A 22 -4.56 -7.05 -2.44
N ASP A 23 -5.27 -7.04 -1.31
CA ASP A 23 -6.65 -7.55 -1.19
C ASP A 23 -7.66 -6.63 -1.88
N SER A 24 -7.36 -5.34 -1.94
CA SER A 24 -8.14 -4.38 -2.70
C SER A 24 -8.03 -4.65 -4.21
N HIS A 25 -9.13 -4.42 -4.93
CA HIS A 25 -9.22 -4.48 -6.40
C HIS A 25 -8.25 -3.54 -7.16
N TYR A 26 -7.35 -2.83 -6.48
CA TYR A 26 -6.31 -1.98 -7.08
C TYR A 26 -5.27 -2.77 -7.89
N LEU A 27 -5.11 -4.08 -7.65
CA LEU A 27 -4.35 -4.96 -8.54
C LEU A 27 -5.13 -5.45 -9.77
N GLY A 28 -6.43 -5.17 -9.85
CA GLY A 28 -7.26 -5.55 -10.98
C GLY A 28 -6.87 -4.84 -12.27
N ALA A 29 -7.20 -5.47 -13.41
CA ALA A 29 -6.98 -4.91 -14.74
C ALA A 29 -7.59 -3.50 -14.90
N THR A 30 -8.64 -3.18 -14.13
CA THR A 30 -9.29 -1.87 -14.07
C THR A 30 -8.35 -0.72 -13.71
N TYR A 31 -7.30 -1.00 -12.92
CA TYR A 31 -6.31 0.01 -12.57
C TYR A 31 -4.97 -0.26 -13.27
N ALA A 32 -4.86 -1.28 -14.13
CA ALA A 32 -3.62 -1.64 -14.84
C ALA A 32 -2.97 -0.44 -15.55
N ASP A 33 -3.79 0.46 -16.08
CA ASP A 33 -3.36 1.71 -16.76
C ASP A 33 -2.68 2.72 -15.82
N TRP A 34 -2.79 2.57 -14.50
CA TRP A 34 -2.18 3.48 -13.53
C TRP A 34 -0.86 2.91 -13.02
N SER A 35 0.17 3.76 -12.94
CA SER A 35 1.41 3.43 -12.23
C SER A 35 1.12 3.04 -10.79
N PRO A 36 1.85 2.06 -10.21
CA PRO A 36 1.62 1.59 -8.84
C PRO A 36 1.76 2.73 -7.81
N ASP A 37 2.66 3.68 -8.06
CA ASP A 37 2.82 4.91 -7.26
C ASP A 37 1.54 5.75 -7.20
N ARG A 38 0.87 5.92 -8.36
CA ARG A 38 -0.40 6.65 -8.46
C ARG A 38 -1.56 5.93 -7.78
N ARG A 39 -1.59 4.59 -7.87
CA ARG A 39 -2.59 3.78 -7.16
C ARG A 39 -2.41 3.89 -5.66
N LEU A 40 -1.17 3.83 -5.20
CA LEU A 40 -0.81 3.97 -3.80
C LEU A 40 -1.14 5.37 -3.27
N ASP A 41 -0.79 6.44 -3.98
CA ASP A 41 -1.14 7.82 -3.60
C ASP A 41 -2.67 7.99 -3.45
N THR A 42 -3.44 7.47 -4.41
CA THR A 42 -4.91 7.54 -4.36
C THR A 42 -5.47 6.74 -3.18
N PHE A 43 -4.92 5.56 -2.90
CA PHE A 43 -5.32 4.72 -1.77
C PHE A 43 -5.05 5.42 -0.43
N LEU A 44 -3.85 5.97 -0.26
CA LEU A 44 -3.45 6.71 0.93
C LEU A 44 -4.32 7.96 1.13
N ARG A 45 -4.59 8.72 0.07
CA ARG A 45 -5.50 9.87 0.13
C ARG A 45 -6.93 9.48 0.52
N ARG A 46 -7.46 8.37 -0.01
CA ARG A 46 -8.80 7.87 0.34
C ARG A 46 -8.91 7.45 1.81
N ARG A 47 -7.82 6.98 2.42
CA ARG A 47 -7.75 6.65 3.85
C ARG A 47 -7.53 7.85 4.76
N GLY A 48 -7.34 9.05 4.22
CA GLY A 48 -6.94 10.22 5.00
C GLY A 48 -5.45 10.21 5.38
N LEU A 49 -4.67 9.29 4.83
CA LEU A 49 -3.21 9.18 5.00
C LEU A 49 -2.46 10.03 3.96
N ALA A 50 -3.00 11.20 3.61
CA ALA A 50 -2.38 12.09 2.63
C ALA A 50 -0.91 12.44 3.00
N ARG A 51 -0.61 12.56 4.30
CA ARG A 51 0.76 12.79 4.79
C ARG A 51 1.75 11.66 4.48
N VAL A 52 1.27 10.41 4.39
CA VAL A 52 2.09 9.26 3.99
C VAL A 52 2.32 9.28 2.48
N ALA A 53 1.29 9.67 1.72
CA ALA A 53 1.38 9.87 0.28
C ALA A 53 2.34 11.02 -0.09
N ASP A 54 2.30 12.11 0.68
CA ASP A 54 3.16 13.27 0.48
C ASP A 54 4.60 13.01 0.94
N ASN A 55 4.85 11.94 1.73
CA ASN A 55 6.18 11.52 2.13
C ASN A 55 6.72 10.44 1.18
N GLY A 56 7.55 10.85 0.22
CA GLY A 56 8.13 9.98 -0.81
C GLY A 56 8.87 8.75 -0.26
N ASP A 57 9.50 8.85 0.90
CA ASP A 57 10.20 7.71 1.51
C ASP A 57 9.22 6.65 2.03
N LEU A 58 8.11 7.07 2.64
CA LEU A 58 7.09 6.14 3.14
C LEU A 58 6.29 5.53 1.99
N SER A 59 5.89 6.33 1.00
CA SER A 59 5.19 5.79 -0.18
C SER A 59 6.06 4.76 -0.90
N HIS A 60 7.36 5.05 -1.08
CA HIS A 60 8.29 4.11 -1.69
C HIS A 60 8.46 2.83 -0.85
N THR A 61 8.55 2.94 0.47
CA THR A 61 8.66 1.76 1.36
C THR A 61 7.42 0.86 1.27
N VAL A 62 6.21 1.43 1.24
CA VAL A 62 4.97 0.65 1.07
C VAL A 62 4.93 0.01 -0.32
N LEU A 63 5.37 0.73 -1.35
CA LEU A 63 5.44 0.22 -2.72
C LEU A 63 6.38 -0.99 -2.83
N GLU A 64 7.57 -0.90 -2.23
CA GLU A 64 8.53 -2.01 -2.15
C GLU A 64 7.93 -3.24 -1.45
N ARG A 65 7.20 -3.05 -0.34
CA ARG A 65 6.47 -4.14 0.34
C ARG A 65 5.41 -4.79 -0.54
N ILE A 66 4.60 -3.97 -1.22
CA ILE A 66 3.57 -4.46 -2.15
C ILE A 66 4.23 -5.28 -3.27
N MET A 67 5.35 -4.81 -3.83
CA MET A 67 6.09 -5.54 -4.86
C MET A 67 6.72 -6.84 -4.33
N ALA A 68 7.32 -6.80 -3.13
CA ALA A 68 7.88 -7.98 -2.48
C ALA A 68 6.80 -9.04 -2.19
N GLN A 69 5.62 -8.62 -1.72
CA GLN A 69 4.51 -9.52 -1.39
C GLN A 69 3.73 -9.99 -2.63
N SER A 70 3.54 -9.14 -3.66
CA SER A 70 2.93 -9.56 -4.94
C SER A 70 3.85 -10.48 -5.76
N GLY A 71 5.17 -10.29 -5.69
CA GLY A 71 6.16 -11.22 -6.23
C GLY A 71 6.11 -12.60 -5.56
N ARG A 72 5.79 -12.65 -4.26
CA ARG A 72 5.53 -13.90 -3.53
C ARG A 72 4.16 -14.50 -3.87
N ALA A 73 3.12 -13.68 -4.01
CA ALA A 73 1.77 -14.11 -4.33
C ALA A 73 1.67 -14.68 -5.77
N SER A 74 2.46 -14.17 -6.71
CA SER A 74 2.54 -14.69 -8.08
C SER A 74 3.25 -16.05 -8.16
N LEU A 75 4.07 -16.42 -7.17
CA LEU A 75 4.72 -17.73 -7.09
C LEU A 75 3.89 -18.82 -6.39
N THR A 76 2.85 -18.46 -5.62
CA THR A 76 1.98 -19.44 -4.95
C THR A 76 0.77 -19.89 -5.78
N ARG A 77 0.65 -19.43 -7.03
CA ARG A 77 -0.35 -19.92 -7.98
C ARG A 77 0.34 -20.81 -9.02
N ARG A 78 0.71 -22.02 -8.62
CA ARG A 78 1.09 -23.11 -9.52
C ARG A 78 0.10 -24.25 -9.39
#